data_AF-A0A6A1UL50-F1
#
_entry.id   AF-A0A6A1UL50-F1
#
_cell.length_a   1.000
_cell.length_b   1.000
_cell.length_c   1.000
_cell.angle_alpha   90.00
_cell.angle_beta   90.00
_cell.angle_gamma   90.00
#
_symmetry.space_group_name_H-M   'P 1'
#
loop_
_entity.id
_entity.type
_entity.pdbx_description
1 polymer ?
#
loop_
_entity_poly.entity_id
_entity_poly.type
_entity_poly.pdbx_seq_one_letter_code
_entity_poly.pdbx_strand_id
1 'polypeptide(L)'
;MGWSEVLWIARVLGFLLLIPGVLGWGKEGHYAICKIAEGYLTADALAAVKELLPESAGGDLAAVCSWPDEIRHNFHWRWSGALHYVDTPDFRCNYNYCRDCHDSGGHEDICVTGAIYNYTMQLSSAYQNTNLKLLYNLTEALMFLSHFIGDVHQPLHVGFTGDGGGNSIKVRWYRRKTNLHHVWDDMIIDSALKTFYGKDLEIMIQAIQGNITGGWENDIAVWENCAHNDTACPDLYASESISLACKFAYRNATAGTTLGDDYFLSRMPVVEKRLAQGPGEGWSKEGHMMTCRIAQDLLGSEASEAVRNLLPPHVSGDLSALCTWPDQIRHWHKYRWSSPLHFIDTPDDACSFDYERDCHDPHGVEDMCVAGAIQNFTSQLTHYSEGSGDRRYNMTEALLFLSHFMGDIHQPMHVGFSSDVGGNSINLRWFRRKSNLHHVWDRDIVLTALADYYEKDMELLLEDIEGNFTDGIWASDVTSWEHCDDIHSCVTKWAVESIDVACKYAYKGVEAGTTLSDDYFNSRMPVVMKRIAQGGVRLAMVLNRVFGEPDEGFATPT
;
A
#
# COMPACT_ATOMS: atom_id res chain seq x y z
N MET A 1 44.37 -40.50 -32.84
CA MET A 1 43.46 -39.90 -31.84
C MET A 1 42.66 -38.84 -32.57
N GLY A 2 41.43 -39.22 -32.90
CA GLY A 2 40.72 -38.74 -34.09
C GLY A 2 39.92 -37.48 -33.85
N TRP A 3 39.81 -36.68 -34.91
CA TRP A 3 38.94 -35.50 -35.03
C TRP A 3 37.46 -35.77 -34.68
N SER A 4 37.06 -37.04 -34.49
CA SER A 4 35.71 -37.42 -34.03
C SER A 4 35.47 -37.20 -32.54
N GLU A 5 36.49 -37.21 -31.68
CA GLU A 5 36.30 -36.98 -30.23
C GLU A 5 36.13 -35.49 -29.89
N VAL A 6 36.83 -34.61 -30.60
CA VAL A 6 36.69 -33.15 -30.45
C VAL A 6 35.32 -32.66 -30.96
N LEU A 7 34.79 -33.28 -32.03
CA LEU A 7 33.43 -33.01 -32.52
C LEU A 7 32.33 -33.57 -31.59
N TRP A 8 32.63 -34.61 -30.81
CA TRP A 8 31.69 -35.13 -29.80
C TRP A 8 31.62 -34.23 -28.57
N ILE A 9 32.76 -33.73 -28.07
CA ILE A 9 32.79 -32.81 -26.93
C ILE A 9 32.18 -31.45 -27.29
N ALA A 10 32.40 -30.94 -28.52
CA ALA A 10 31.75 -29.71 -28.98
C ALA A 10 30.24 -29.86 -29.22
N ARG A 11 29.74 -31.07 -29.54
CA ARG A 11 28.30 -31.33 -29.66
C ARG A 11 27.61 -31.58 -28.31
N VAL A 12 28.33 -32.06 -27.30
CA VAL A 12 27.82 -32.22 -25.93
C VAL A 12 27.82 -30.88 -25.17
N LEU A 13 28.82 -30.01 -25.38
CA LEU A 13 28.83 -28.64 -24.85
C LEU A 13 27.84 -27.71 -25.58
N GLY A 14 27.53 -27.97 -26.85
CA GLY A 14 26.51 -27.24 -27.61
C GLY A 14 25.05 -27.61 -27.29
N PHE A 15 24.81 -28.71 -26.55
CA PHE A 15 23.48 -29.17 -26.16
C PHE A 15 23.13 -28.96 -24.68
N LEU A 16 24.07 -28.44 -23.87
CA LEU A 16 23.86 -28.11 -22.46
C LEU A 16 23.53 -26.62 -22.21
N LEU A 17 23.38 -25.81 -23.27
CA LEU A 17 23.04 -24.37 -23.20
C LEU A 17 21.65 -24.03 -23.75
N LEU A 18 20.76 -25.01 -23.89
CA LEU A 18 19.37 -24.81 -24.35
C LEU A 18 18.36 -25.53 -23.46
N ILE A 19 18.54 -25.43 -22.15
CA ILE A 19 17.44 -25.62 -21.21
C ILE A 19 17.06 -24.21 -20.77
N PRO A 20 15.91 -23.66 -21.16
CA PRO A 20 15.38 -22.47 -20.50
C PRO A 20 15.28 -22.82 -19.02
N GLY A 21 16.03 -22.11 -18.19
CA GLY A 21 15.81 -22.12 -16.76
C GLY A 21 14.36 -21.72 -16.54
N VAL A 22 13.67 -22.50 -15.71
CA VAL A 22 12.27 -22.30 -15.32
C VAL A 22 12.26 -21.17 -14.29
N LEU A 23 12.54 -19.95 -14.74
CA LEU A 23 12.51 -18.75 -13.92
C LEU A 23 11.07 -18.48 -13.49
N GLY A 24 10.90 -17.71 -12.42
CA GLY A 24 9.65 -17.07 -12.03
C GLY A 24 8.96 -16.31 -13.14
N TRP A 25 8.35 -15.19 -12.79
CA TRP A 25 8.38 -14.12 -13.78
C TRP A 25 9.79 -14.00 -14.38
N GLY A 26 9.91 -13.70 -15.67
CA GLY A 26 11.22 -13.39 -16.25
C GLY A 26 11.91 -12.27 -15.48
N LYS A 27 13.21 -12.04 -15.72
CA LYS A 27 13.97 -10.97 -15.03
C LYS A 27 13.22 -9.63 -15.01
N GLU A 28 12.57 -9.27 -16.13
CA GLU A 28 11.81 -8.03 -16.25
C GLU A 28 10.51 -8.04 -15.42
N GLY A 29 9.84 -9.18 -15.28
CA GLY A 29 8.64 -9.29 -14.46
C GLY A 29 8.95 -9.28 -12.96
N HIS A 30 10.03 -9.94 -12.53
CA HIS A 30 10.53 -9.79 -11.15
C HIS A 30 10.98 -8.35 -10.85
N TYR A 31 11.69 -7.72 -11.78
CA TYR A 31 12.04 -6.31 -11.63
C TYR A 31 10.77 -5.45 -11.49
N ALA A 32 9.78 -5.64 -12.36
CA ALA A 32 8.53 -4.87 -12.33
C ALA A 32 7.77 -5.03 -11.01
N ILE A 33 7.53 -6.26 -10.53
CA ILE A 33 6.76 -6.46 -9.29
C ILE A 33 7.48 -5.88 -8.07
N CYS A 34 8.81 -6.05 -7.97
CA CYS A 34 9.58 -5.45 -6.89
C CYS A 34 9.63 -3.92 -6.99
N LYS A 35 9.68 -3.35 -8.21
CA LYS A 35 9.69 -1.90 -8.40
C LYS A 35 8.35 -1.27 -8.05
N ILE A 36 7.27 -1.95 -8.42
CA ILE A 36 5.91 -1.56 -8.03
C ILE A 36 5.80 -1.63 -6.51
N ALA A 37 6.15 -2.76 -5.90
CA ALA A 37 6.09 -2.95 -4.44
C ALA A 37 6.92 -1.92 -3.67
N GLU A 38 8.14 -1.62 -4.13
CA GLU A 38 9.00 -0.59 -3.53
C GLU A 38 8.32 0.79 -3.47
N GLY A 39 7.53 1.14 -4.50
CA GLY A 39 6.76 2.38 -4.56
C GLY A 39 5.59 2.44 -3.57
N TYR A 40 5.17 1.30 -3.02
CA TYR A 40 4.11 1.19 -2.01
C TYR A 40 4.64 0.89 -0.60
N LEU A 41 5.95 0.73 -0.43
CA LEU A 41 6.54 0.61 0.90
C LEU A 41 6.33 1.91 1.68
N THR A 42 5.95 1.78 2.94
CA THR A 42 5.97 2.89 3.89
C THR A 42 7.40 3.41 4.04
N ALA A 43 7.57 4.64 4.54
CA ALA A 43 8.91 5.21 4.74
C ALA A 43 9.80 4.32 5.63
N ASP A 44 9.23 3.76 6.71
CA ASP A 44 9.91 2.83 7.61
C ASP A 44 10.28 1.51 6.91
N ALA A 45 9.34 0.93 6.16
CA ALA A 45 9.58 -0.31 5.44
C ALA A 45 10.64 -0.11 4.35
N LEU A 46 10.60 1.02 3.63
CA LEU A 46 11.59 1.37 2.62
C LEU A 46 12.98 1.60 3.23
N ALA A 47 13.05 2.26 4.39
CA ALA A 47 14.30 2.45 5.11
C ALA A 47 14.89 1.11 5.58
N ALA A 48 14.07 0.23 6.17
CA ALA A 48 14.49 -1.11 6.58
C ALA A 48 14.94 -1.97 5.39
N VAL A 49 14.20 -1.90 4.27
CA VAL A 49 14.59 -2.56 3.01
C VAL A 49 15.96 -2.04 2.55
N LYS A 50 16.15 -0.72 2.50
CA LYS A 50 17.43 -0.12 2.10
C LYS A 50 18.59 -0.48 3.03
N GLU A 51 18.35 -0.63 4.34
CA GLU A 51 19.36 -1.09 5.31
C GLU A 51 19.77 -2.55 5.04
N LEU A 52 18.81 -3.40 4.64
CA LEU A 52 19.04 -4.82 4.38
C LEU A 52 19.62 -5.09 3.00
N LEU A 53 19.40 -4.22 2.01
CA LEU A 53 19.87 -4.42 0.65
C LEU A 53 21.41 -4.42 0.56
N PRO A 54 22.00 -5.31 -0.26
CA PRO A 54 23.44 -5.28 -0.49
C PRO A 54 23.84 -4.01 -1.26
N GLU A 55 25.08 -3.55 -1.07
CA GLU A 55 25.61 -2.35 -1.76
C GLU A 55 25.46 -2.42 -3.28
N SER A 56 25.57 -3.62 -3.86
CA SER A 56 25.39 -3.87 -5.30
C SER A 56 23.98 -3.55 -5.82
N ALA A 57 22.98 -3.48 -4.94
CA ALA A 57 21.61 -3.12 -5.31
C ALA A 57 21.43 -1.61 -5.52
N GLY A 58 22.38 -0.78 -5.07
CA GLY A 58 22.28 0.68 -5.20
C GLY A 58 21.06 1.29 -4.48
N GLY A 59 20.50 0.58 -3.51
CA GLY A 59 19.27 0.98 -2.80
C GLY A 59 17.97 0.74 -3.56
N ASP A 60 18.00 -0.04 -4.66
CA ASP A 60 16.83 -0.44 -5.46
C ASP A 60 16.49 -1.91 -5.20
N LEU A 61 15.34 -2.18 -4.59
CA LEU A 61 14.87 -3.55 -4.33
C LEU A 61 14.69 -4.35 -5.63
N ALA A 62 14.25 -3.69 -6.71
CA ALA A 62 14.03 -4.33 -7.99
C ALA A 62 15.33 -4.90 -8.59
N ALA A 63 16.48 -4.30 -8.27
CA ALA A 63 17.79 -4.73 -8.77
C ALA A 63 18.20 -6.14 -8.28
N VAL A 64 17.66 -6.58 -7.15
CA VAL A 64 17.96 -7.90 -6.55
C VAL A 64 16.82 -8.90 -6.67
N CYS A 65 15.67 -8.49 -7.21
CA CYS A 65 14.47 -9.32 -7.24
C CYS A 65 14.59 -10.59 -8.09
N SER A 66 15.57 -10.66 -9.00
CA SER A 66 15.88 -11.85 -9.80
C SER A 66 16.99 -12.73 -9.20
N TRP A 67 17.58 -12.33 -8.08
CA TRP A 67 18.73 -13.02 -7.49
C TRP A 67 18.45 -14.48 -7.09
N PRO A 68 17.32 -14.87 -6.46
CA PRO A 68 17.04 -16.27 -6.13
C PRO A 68 17.06 -17.21 -7.33
N ASP A 69 16.59 -16.70 -8.46
CA ASP A 69 16.57 -17.39 -9.74
C ASP A 69 17.98 -17.62 -10.32
N GLU A 70 18.88 -16.65 -10.14
CA GLU A 70 20.28 -16.74 -10.54
C GLU A 70 21.05 -17.73 -9.65
N ILE A 71 20.83 -17.69 -8.33
CA ILE A 71 21.63 -18.47 -7.39
C ILE A 71 21.23 -19.93 -7.30
N ARG A 72 19.97 -20.32 -7.52
CA ARG A 72 19.52 -21.73 -7.40
C ARG A 72 20.27 -22.72 -8.31
N HIS A 73 20.96 -22.24 -9.34
CA HIS A 73 21.81 -23.06 -10.21
C HIS A 73 23.19 -23.37 -9.59
N ASN A 74 23.63 -22.54 -8.63
CA ASN A 74 24.85 -22.76 -7.88
C ASN A 74 24.69 -23.96 -6.96
N PHE A 75 25.72 -24.82 -6.90
CA PHE A 75 25.70 -26.07 -6.15
C PHE A 75 25.23 -25.91 -4.69
N HIS A 76 25.67 -24.83 -4.02
CA HIS A 76 25.32 -24.53 -2.63
C HIS A 76 23.86 -24.10 -2.41
N TRP A 77 23.17 -23.69 -3.48
CA TRP A 77 21.84 -23.09 -3.44
C TRP A 77 20.79 -23.92 -4.17
N ARG A 78 21.15 -25.10 -4.71
CA ARG A 78 20.22 -25.97 -5.44
C ARG A 78 18.97 -26.35 -4.65
N TRP A 79 19.07 -26.37 -3.33
CA TRP A 79 17.95 -26.63 -2.44
C TRP A 79 16.83 -25.59 -2.57
N SER A 80 17.14 -24.34 -2.93
CA SER A 80 16.12 -23.28 -3.07
C SER A 80 15.26 -23.48 -4.32
N GLY A 81 15.68 -24.33 -5.27
CA GLY A 81 14.95 -24.55 -6.53
C GLY A 81 13.51 -25.04 -6.34
N ALA A 82 13.25 -25.83 -5.30
CA ALA A 82 11.90 -26.30 -4.97
C ALA A 82 11.01 -25.21 -4.36
N LEU A 83 11.59 -24.10 -3.90
CA LEU A 83 10.86 -22.99 -3.29
C LEU A 83 10.24 -22.02 -4.31
N HIS A 84 10.54 -22.16 -5.60
CA HIS A 84 10.05 -21.24 -6.63
C HIS A 84 8.62 -21.52 -7.08
N TYR A 85 8.03 -22.65 -6.72
CA TYR A 85 6.71 -23.05 -7.22
C TYR A 85 5.95 -23.88 -6.19
N VAL A 86 4.66 -24.10 -6.46
CA VAL A 86 3.83 -25.08 -5.77
C VAL A 86 2.79 -25.66 -6.74
N ASP A 87 3.12 -26.79 -7.36
CA ASP A 87 2.21 -27.43 -8.30
C ASP A 87 1.06 -28.16 -7.58
N THR A 88 -0.10 -28.17 -8.21
CA THR A 88 -1.30 -28.87 -7.75
C THR A 88 -1.51 -30.16 -8.55
N PRO A 89 -2.31 -31.13 -8.04
CA PRO A 89 -2.62 -32.34 -8.80
C PRO A 89 -3.28 -32.03 -10.14
N ASP A 90 -2.96 -32.82 -11.17
CA ASP A 90 -3.44 -32.62 -12.52
C ASP A 90 -4.94 -32.36 -12.60
N PHE A 91 -5.30 -31.31 -13.36
CA PHE A 91 -6.67 -30.88 -13.60
C PHE A 91 -7.44 -30.41 -12.35
N ARG A 92 -6.77 -30.18 -11.22
CA ARG A 92 -7.36 -29.55 -10.04
C ARG A 92 -7.07 -28.06 -10.01
N CYS A 93 -8.10 -27.26 -10.27
CA CYS A 93 -8.00 -25.81 -10.24
C CYS A 93 -8.18 -25.24 -8.82
N ASN A 94 -7.55 -25.87 -7.82
CA ASN A 94 -7.60 -25.42 -6.44
C ASN A 94 -6.30 -25.75 -5.71
N TYR A 95 -5.97 -24.92 -4.74
CA TYR A 95 -4.79 -25.07 -3.91
C TYR A 95 -5.19 -25.50 -2.49
N ASN A 96 -4.38 -26.35 -1.87
CA ASN A 96 -4.50 -26.75 -0.47
C ASN A 96 -3.09 -26.97 0.11
N TYR A 97 -2.71 -26.17 1.10
CA TYR A 97 -1.35 -26.14 1.64
C TYR A 97 -0.80 -27.53 2.03
N CYS A 98 -1.50 -28.27 2.90
CA CYS A 98 -1.04 -29.58 3.36
C CYS A 98 -0.94 -30.64 2.25
N ARG A 99 -1.70 -30.47 1.15
CA ARG A 99 -1.68 -31.40 0.02
C ARG A 99 -0.58 -31.05 -0.99
N ASP A 100 -0.38 -29.76 -1.24
CA ASP A 100 0.37 -29.27 -2.39
C ASP A 100 1.76 -28.73 -2.03
N CYS A 101 1.94 -28.19 -0.82
CA CYS A 101 3.21 -27.59 -0.42
C CYS A 101 4.23 -28.66 0.00
N HIS A 102 4.86 -29.26 -0.99
CA HIS A 102 5.95 -30.19 -0.80
C HIS A 102 6.90 -30.20 -2.01
N ASP A 103 8.14 -30.64 -1.80
CA ASP A 103 9.06 -30.85 -2.92
C ASP A 103 8.73 -32.15 -3.69
N SER A 104 9.49 -32.43 -4.75
CA SER A 104 9.35 -33.68 -5.52
C SER A 104 9.63 -34.97 -4.71
N GLY A 105 10.27 -34.85 -3.55
CA GLY A 105 10.52 -35.93 -2.60
C GLY A 105 9.38 -36.15 -1.60
N GLY A 106 8.38 -35.25 -1.58
CA GLY A 106 7.28 -35.27 -0.62
C GLY A 106 7.64 -34.66 0.73
N HIS A 107 8.74 -33.89 0.83
CA HIS A 107 9.06 -33.14 2.03
C HIS A 107 8.13 -31.92 2.13
N GLU A 108 7.28 -31.92 3.16
CA GLU A 108 6.32 -30.85 3.44
C GLU A 108 7.01 -29.48 3.65
N ASP A 109 6.28 -28.39 3.41
CA ASP A 109 6.69 -26.98 3.56
C ASP A 109 7.78 -26.50 2.59
N ILE A 110 8.30 -27.37 1.72
CA ILE A 110 9.29 -27.01 0.69
C ILE A 110 8.58 -26.64 -0.62
N CYS A 111 8.01 -25.44 -0.64
CA CYS A 111 7.35 -24.86 -1.82
C CYS A 111 7.32 -23.32 -1.71
N VAL A 112 6.80 -22.62 -2.73
CA VAL A 112 6.75 -21.14 -2.73
C VAL A 112 5.90 -20.53 -1.62
N THR A 113 4.76 -21.14 -1.26
CA THR A 113 3.90 -20.62 -0.18
C THR A 113 4.53 -20.84 1.20
N GLY A 114 5.13 -22.01 1.42
CA GLY A 114 5.93 -22.29 2.62
C GLY A 114 7.14 -21.37 2.74
N ALA A 115 7.79 -21.04 1.62
CA ALA A 115 8.89 -20.09 1.58
C ALA A 115 8.43 -18.67 1.97
N ILE A 116 7.30 -18.20 1.44
CA ILE A 116 6.72 -16.90 1.82
C ILE A 116 6.42 -16.88 3.33
N TYR A 117 5.73 -17.89 3.88
CA TYR A 117 5.49 -17.97 5.33
C TYR A 117 6.79 -17.90 6.13
N ASN A 118 7.80 -18.68 5.74
CA ASN A 118 9.09 -18.74 6.43
C ASN A 118 9.82 -17.39 6.41
N TYR A 119 10.01 -16.79 5.24
CA TYR A 119 10.79 -15.55 5.12
C TYR A 119 10.04 -14.32 5.64
N THR A 120 8.70 -14.29 5.55
CA THR A 120 7.88 -13.31 6.28
C THR A 120 8.12 -13.45 7.79
N MET A 121 8.05 -14.66 8.35
CA MET A 121 8.31 -14.89 9.78
C MET A 121 9.73 -14.49 10.21
N GLN A 122 10.76 -14.75 9.39
CA GLN A 122 12.13 -14.34 9.70
C GLN A 122 12.27 -12.82 9.79
N LEU A 123 11.68 -12.08 8.84
CA LEU A 123 11.72 -10.62 8.83
C LEU A 123 10.89 -10.02 9.97
N SER A 124 9.67 -10.52 10.21
CA SER A 124 8.79 -10.03 11.27
C SER A 124 9.32 -10.32 12.68
N SER A 125 9.91 -11.51 12.91
CA SER A 125 10.46 -11.87 14.23
C SER A 125 11.74 -11.12 14.57
N ALA A 126 12.58 -10.83 13.57
CA ALA A 126 13.80 -10.05 13.77
C ALA A 126 13.53 -8.56 14.06
N TYR A 127 12.38 -8.02 13.63
CA TYR A 127 11.91 -6.69 14.02
C TYR A 127 11.53 -6.62 15.51
N GLN A 128 10.97 -7.69 16.08
CA GLN A 128 10.47 -7.70 17.46
C GLN A 128 11.54 -8.05 18.51
N ASN A 129 12.65 -8.67 18.14
CA ASN A 129 13.67 -9.13 19.10
C ASN A 129 15.10 -9.00 18.53
N THR A 130 15.88 -8.10 19.12
CA THR A 130 17.29 -7.83 18.75
C THR A 130 18.21 -9.04 18.85
N ASN A 131 17.90 -10.04 19.67
CA ASN A 131 18.69 -11.28 19.76
C ASN A 131 18.47 -12.24 18.58
N LEU A 132 17.35 -12.13 17.85
CA LEU A 132 17.05 -12.95 16.66
C LEU A 132 17.65 -12.37 15.37
N LYS A 133 18.02 -11.08 15.37
CA LYS A 133 18.82 -10.45 14.30
C LYS A 133 20.15 -11.17 14.03
N LEU A 134 20.66 -11.92 15.02
CA LEU A 134 21.90 -12.71 14.92
C LEU A 134 21.69 -14.14 14.38
N LEU A 135 20.45 -14.62 14.25
CA LEU A 135 20.14 -16.00 13.85
C LEU A 135 19.88 -16.14 12.35
N TYR A 136 19.27 -15.13 11.72
CA TYR A 136 18.87 -15.16 10.31
C TYR A 136 19.70 -14.19 9.45
N ASN A 137 19.93 -14.55 8.20
CA ASN A 137 20.42 -13.61 7.20
C ASN A 137 19.24 -12.83 6.63
N LEU A 138 18.95 -11.66 7.22
CA LEU A 138 17.77 -10.86 6.87
C LEU A 138 17.84 -10.25 5.46
N THR A 139 19.04 -10.02 4.94
CA THR A 139 19.25 -9.62 3.54
C THR A 139 18.77 -10.72 2.60
N GLU A 140 19.21 -11.96 2.85
CA GLU A 140 18.74 -13.11 2.06
C GLU A 140 17.23 -13.32 2.24
N ALA A 141 16.71 -13.21 3.46
CA ALA A 141 15.28 -13.35 3.73
C ALA A 141 14.44 -12.33 2.95
N LEU A 142 14.87 -11.07 2.91
CA LEU A 142 14.24 -10.03 2.11
C LEU A 142 14.29 -10.38 0.62
N MET A 143 15.48 -10.70 0.09
CA MET A 143 15.65 -11.01 -1.33
C MET A 143 14.84 -12.23 -1.77
N PHE A 144 14.78 -13.27 -0.95
CA PHE A 144 13.95 -14.45 -1.19
C PHE A 144 12.46 -14.10 -1.11
N LEU A 145 12.01 -13.40 -0.08
CA LEU A 145 10.59 -13.03 0.07
C LEU A 145 10.13 -12.19 -1.12
N SER A 146 10.87 -11.14 -1.48
CA SER A 146 10.51 -10.25 -2.59
C SER A 146 10.40 -10.99 -3.92
N HIS A 147 11.25 -11.99 -4.15
CA HIS A 147 11.18 -12.86 -5.32
C HIS A 147 9.97 -13.80 -5.28
N PHE A 148 9.75 -14.50 -4.15
CA PHE A 148 8.70 -15.50 -4.03
C PHE A 148 7.29 -14.90 -4.06
N ILE A 149 7.12 -13.64 -3.64
CA ILE A 149 5.90 -12.87 -3.92
C ILE A 149 5.67 -12.75 -5.43
N GLY A 150 6.72 -12.54 -6.22
CA GLY A 150 6.66 -12.64 -7.68
C GLY A 150 6.22 -14.01 -8.16
N ASP A 151 6.93 -15.05 -7.74
CA ASP A 151 6.69 -16.43 -8.17
C ASP A 151 5.26 -16.89 -7.89
N VAL A 152 4.76 -16.70 -6.67
CA VAL A 152 3.40 -17.15 -6.31
C VAL A 152 2.34 -16.42 -7.13
N HIS A 153 2.62 -15.21 -7.65
CA HIS A 153 1.71 -14.46 -8.51
C HIS A 153 1.79 -14.86 -9.99
N GLN A 154 2.82 -15.59 -10.40
CA GLN A 154 2.92 -16.19 -11.72
C GLN A 154 1.98 -17.43 -11.75
N PRO A 155 0.94 -17.48 -12.62
CA PRO A 155 -0.06 -18.54 -12.56
C PRO A 155 0.46 -19.99 -12.72
N LEU A 156 1.38 -20.22 -13.63
CA LEU A 156 2.02 -21.50 -13.91
C LEU A 156 3.10 -21.93 -12.90
N HIS A 157 3.48 -21.06 -11.96
CA HIS A 157 4.21 -21.45 -10.75
C HIS A 157 3.30 -22.11 -9.71
N VAL A 158 1.99 -22.07 -9.95
CA VAL A 158 0.98 -22.82 -9.20
C VAL A 158 0.18 -23.68 -10.18
N GLY A 159 0.88 -24.47 -10.99
CA GLY A 159 0.32 -25.21 -12.12
C GLY A 159 0.01 -26.67 -11.78
N PHE A 160 0.22 -27.58 -12.74
CA PHE A 160 -0.03 -29.01 -12.57
C PHE A 160 1.26 -29.81 -12.47
N THR A 161 1.30 -30.76 -11.52
CA THR A 161 2.48 -31.60 -11.28
C THR A 161 2.86 -32.43 -12.51
N GLY A 162 1.89 -32.94 -13.26
CA GLY A 162 2.09 -33.81 -14.42
C GLY A 162 2.68 -33.10 -15.64
N ASP A 163 2.56 -31.77 -15.71
CA ASP A 163 3.22 -30.97 -16.74
C ASP A 163 4.34 -30.06 -16.22
N GLY A 164 4.61 -30.10 -14.91
CA GLY A 164 5.58 -29.27 -14.21
C GLY A 164 5.28 -27.79 -14.41
N GLY A 165 4.04 -27.37 -14.14
CA GLY A 165 3.60 -26.01 -14.38
C GLY A 165 3.61 -25.61 -15.86
N GLY A 166 3.35 -26.53 -16.78
CA GLY A 166 3.32 -26.28 -18.23
C GLY A 166 4.70 -26.35 -18.92
N ASN A 167 5.77 -26.69 -18.21
CA ASN A 167 7.11 -26.88 -18.78
C ASN A 167 7.17 -28.00 -19.83
N SER A 168 6.36 -29.03 -19.66
CA SER A 168 6.26 -30.15 -20.60
C SER A 168 5.40 -29.82 -21.84
N ILE A 169 4.54 -28.79 -21.77
CA ILE A 169 3.65 -28.40 -22.85
C ILE A 169 4.41 -27.58 -23.89
N LYS A 170 4.88 -28.24 -24.95
CA LYS A 170 5.62 -27.57 -26.04
C LYS A 170 4.67 -26.83 -26.98
N VAL A 171 4.88 -25.53 -27.16
CA VAL A 171 4.06 -24.66 -28.03
C VAL A 171 4.95 -23.85 -28.97
N ARG A 172 4.33 -23.09 -29.87
CA ARG A 172 4.99 -22.04 -30.63
C ARG A 172 4.45 -20.68 -30.22
N TRP A 173 5.30 -19.79 -29.72
CA TRP A 173 4.97 -18.37 -29.60
C TRP A 173 5.24 -17.70 -30.94
N TYR A 174 4.17 -17.40 -31.67
CA TYR A 174 4.22 -17.04 -33.09
C TYR A 174 5.06 -18.05 -33.90
N ARG A 175 6.29 -17.68 -34.29
CA ARG A 175 7.18 -18.54 -35.09
C ARG A 175 8.20 -19.30 -34.24
N ARG A 176 8.40 -18.92 -32.98
CA ARG A 176 9.43 -19.47 -32.08
C ARG A 176 8.90 -20.68 -31.32
N LYS A 177 9.61 -21.80 -31.35
CA LYS A 177 9.29 -22.96 -30.50
C LYS A 177 9.69 -22.64 -29.06
N THR A 178 8.83 -22.98 -28.10
CA THR A 178 9.06 -22.78 -26.67
C THR A 178 8.19 -23.78 -25.87
N ASN A 179 8.04 -23.58 -24.57
CA ASN A 179 7.06 -24.25 -23.72
C ASN A 179 6.07 -23.24 -23.13
N LEU A 180 4.94 -23.71 -22.61
CA LEU A 180 3.87 -22.85 -22.11
C LEU A 180 4.31 -22.02 -20.90
N HIS A 181 5.11 -22.59 -20.01
CA HIS A 181 5.64 -21.92 -18.82
C HIS A 181 6.44 -20.67 -19.20
N HIS A 182 7.43 -20.83 -20.07
CA HIS A 182 8.24 -19.72 -20.59
C HIS A 182 7.43 -18.67 -21.39
N VAL A 183 6.25 -19.02 -21.91
CA VAL A 183 5.36 -18.01 -22.53
C VAL A 183 4.84 -17.04 -21.48
N TRP A 184 4.48 -17.55 -20.30
CA TRP A 184 3.95 -16.75 -19.20
C TRP A 184 5.05 -16.02 -18.42
N ASP A 185 6.22 -16.63 -18.22
CA ASP A 185 7.35 -15.97 -17.53
C ASP A 185 7.86 -14.76 -18.29
N ASP A 186 8.14 -14.95 -19.59
CA ASP A 186 8.90 -13.97 -20.39
C ASP A 186 8.10 -13.46 -21.58
N MET A 187 7.55 -14.35 -22.41
CA MET A 187 7.22 -13.96 -23.79
C MET A 187 6.00 -13.04 -23.90
N ILE A 188 5.05 -13.12 -22.96
CA ILE A 188 3.94 -12.15 -22.90
C ILE A 188 4.48 -10.77 -22.53
N ILE A 189 5.35 -10.67 -21.52
CA ILE A 189 5.95 -9.39 -21.07
C ILE A 189 6.82 -8.81 -22.19
N ASP A 190 7.73 -9.58 -22.77
CA ASP A 190 8.57 -9.17 -23.91
C ASP A 190 7.74 -8.65 -25.08
N SER A 191 6.62 -9.32 -25.37
CA SER A 191 5.73 -8.93 -26.47
C SER A 191 4.99 -7.65 -26.12
N ALA A 192 4.55 -7.47 -24.87
CA ALA A 192 3.91 -6.24 -24.39
C ALA A 192 4.88 -5.06 -24.42
N LEU A 193 6.08 -5.22 -23.86
CA LEU A 193 7.16 -4.24 -23.90
C LEU A 193 7.42 -3.75 -25.32
N LYS A 194 7.62 -4.70 -26.24
CA LYS A 194 7.90 -4.36 -27.64
C LYS A 194 6.72 -3.71 -28.36
N THR A 195 5.49 -4.11 -28.05
CA THR A 195 4.30 -3.71 -28.83
C THR A 195 3.69 -2.41 -28.32
N PHE A 196 3.66 -2.21 -27.00
CA PHE A 196 2.91 -1.13 -26.36
C PHE A 196 3.80 -0.12 -25.62
N TYR A 197 4.99 -0.53 -25.18
CA TYR A 197 5.82 0.27 -24.27
C TYR A 197 7.18 0.65 -24.85
N GLY A 198 7.36 0.57 -26.17
CA GLY A 198 8.60 1.01 -26.82
C GLY A 198 9.87 0.21 -26.44
N LYS A 199 9.71 -0.98 -25.84
CA LYS A 199 10.76 -1.77 -25.17
C LYS A 199 11.33 -1.13 -23.90
N ASP A 200 10.56 -0.27 -23.26
CA ASP A 200 10.93 0.40 -22.03
C ASP A 200 10.12 -0.19 -20.87
N LEU A 201 10.82 -0.81 -19.92
CA LEU A 201 10.20 -1.41 -18.75
C LEU A 201 9.67 -0.37 -17.78
N GLU A 202 10.30 0.80 -17.68
CA GLU A 202 9.83 1.87 -16.80
C GLU A 202 8.48 2.39 -17.28
N ILE A 203 8.28 2.55 -18.59
CA ILE A 203 6.99 2.95 -19.17
C ILE A 203 5.91 1.90 -18.88
N MET A 204 6.25 0.60 -18.96
CA MET A 204 5.32 -0.47 -18.61
C MET A 204 4.96 -0.44 -17.11
N ILE A 205 5.93 -0.26 -16.22
CA ILE A 205 5.72 -0.14 -14.77
C ILE A 205 4.83 1.06 -14.47
N GLN A 206 5.11 2.23 -15.06
CA GLN A 206 4.28 3.43 -14.89
C GLN A 206 2.85 3.22 -15.38
N ALA A 207 2.65 2.51 -16.50
CA ALA A 207 1.33 2.18 -17.00
C ALA A 207 0.57 1.23 -16.06
N ILE A 208 1.27 0.23 -15.50
CA ILE A 208 0.71 -0.69 -14.49
C ILE A 208 0.35 0.07 -13.21
N GLN A 209 1.23 0.93 -12.71
CA GLN A 209 0.96 1.80 -11.55
C GLN A 209 -0.21 2.76 -11.79
N GLY A 210 -0.34 3.29 -13.01
CA GLY A 210 -1.51 4.06 -13.43
C GLY A 210 -2.81 3.23 -13.46
N ASN A 211 -2.72 1.94 -13.79
CA ASN A 211 -3.86 1.03 -13.71
C ASN A 211 -4.20 0.68 -12.25
N ILE A 212 -3.23 0.55 -11.35
CA ILE A 212 -3.48 0.35 -9.91
C ILE A 212 -4.26 1.55 -9.36
N THR A 213 -3.77 2.77 -9.60
CA THR A 213 -4.40 4.02 -9.13
C THR A 213 -5.68 4.41 -9.87
N GLY A 214 -6.18 3.59 -10.81
CA GLY A 214 -7.39 3.89 -11.57
C GLY A 214 -8.23 2.68 -11.98
N GLY A 215 -7.71 1.83 -12.87
CA GLY A 215 -8.45 0.70 -13.45
C GLY A 215 -8.72 -0.49 -12.51
N TRP A 216 -7.88 -0.68 -11.49
CA TRP A 216 -7.92 -1.82 -10.56
C TRP A 216 -8.12 -1.42 -9.10
N GLU A 217 -8.51 -0.18 -8.84
CA GLU A 217 -8.64 0.39 -7.49
C GLU A 217 -9.55 -0.44 -6.55
N ASN A 218 -10.61 -1.05 -7.07
CA ASN A 218 -11.51 -1.92 -6.28
C ASN A 218 -10.91 -3.31 -5.99
N ASP A 219 -9.89 -3.72 -6.73
CA ASP A 219 -9.19 -4.98 -6.50
C ASP A 219 -8.13 -4.81 -5.38
N ILE A 220 -7.64 -3.59 -5.14
CA ILE A 220 -6.60 -3.29 -4.13
C ILE A 220 -7.02 -3.75 -2.73
N ALA A 221 -8.22 -3.37 -2.27
CA ALA A 221 -8.70 -3.78 -0.95
C ALA A 221 -8.77 -5.31 -0.78
N VAL A 222 -8.89 -6.08 -1.87
CA VAL A 222 -8.82 -7.55 -1.84
C VAL A 222 -7.37 -8.04 -1.83
N TRP A 223 -6.46 -7.32 -2.47
CA TRP A 223 -5.03 -7.64 -2.54
C TRP A 223 -4.29 -7.39 -1.24
N GLU A 224 -4.71 -6.39 -0.48
CA GLU A 224 -4.10 -6.02 0.81
C GLU A 224 -4.57 -6.87 1.99
N ASN A 225 -5.75 -7.47 1.87
CA ASN A 225 -6.39 -8.13 3.00
C ASN A 225 -6.16 -9.65 2.99
N CYS A 226 -5.36 -10.11 3.95
CA CYS A 226 -5.20 -11.52 4.26
C CYS A 226 -6.22 -11.99 5.31
N ALA A 227 -6.73 -13.22 5.14
CA ALA A 227 -7.61 -13.83 6.13
C ALA A 227 -6.89 -13.94 7.49
N HIS A 228 -7.66 -13.86 8.58
CA HIS A 228 -7.16 -14.01 9.96
C HIS A 228 -6.08 -13.01 10.41
N ASN A 229 -5.90 -11.89 9.70
CA ASN A 229 -4.89 -10.84 9.99
C ASN A 229 -3.44 -11.33 9.86
N ASP A 230 -3.18 -12.31 8.99
CA ASP A 230 -1.81 -12.76 8.69
C ASP A 230 -1.02 -11.69 7.94
N THR A 231 0.28 -11.58 8.21
CA THR A 231 1.20 -10.61 7.53
C THR A 231 1.35 -10.91 6.03
N ALA A 232 1.17 -12.16 5.63
CA ALA A 232 1.10 -12.59 4.24
C ALA A 232 0.12 -13.76 4.12
N CYS A 233 -0.60 -13.85 3.00
CA CYS A 233 -1.58 -14.92 2.72
C CYS A 233 -1.20 -15.72 1.48
N PRO A 234 -0.05 -16.42 1.50
CA PRO A 234 0.44 -17.16 0.35
C PRO A 234 -0.55 -18.23 -0.15
N ASP A 235 -1.40 -18.78 0.73
CA ASP A 235 -2.46 -19.71 0.34
C ASP A 235 -3.52 -19.09 -0.57
N LEU A 236 -3.88 -17.82 -0.30
CA LEU A 236 -4.78 -17.06 -1.15
C LEU A 236 -4.11 -16.75 -2.48
N TYR A 237 -2.87 -16.27 -2.46
CA TYR A 237 -2.11 -15.95 -3.66
C TYR A 237 -1.98 -17.17 -4.59
N ALA A 238 -1.68 -18.33 -4.02
CA ALA A 238 -1.58 -19.58 -4.75
C ALA A 238 -2.95 -20.04 -5.28
N SER A 239 -4.02 -19.93 -4.48
CA SER A 239 -5.39 -20.25 -4.91
C SER A 239 -5.84 -19.40 -6.11
N GLU A 240 -5.50 -18.11 -6.12
CA GLU A 240 -5.74 -17.23 -7.25
C GLU A 240 -4.92 -17.64 -8.47
N SER A 241 -3.63 -17.92 -8.29
CA SER A 241 -2.73 -18.31 -9.38
C SER A 241 -3.18 -19.59 -10.08
N ILE A 242 -3.52 -20.66 -9.36
CA ILE A 242 -4.01 -21.90 -9.99
C ILE A 242 -5.35 -21.69 -10.71
N SER A 243 -6.23 -20.85 -10.15
CA SER A 243 -7.49 -20.48 -10.79
C SER A 243 -7.25 -19.77 -12.13
N LEU A 244 -6.30 -18.84 -12.16
CA LEU A 244 -5.89 -18.13 -13.38
C LEU A 244 -5.15 -19.03 -14.37
N ALA A 245 -4.31 -19.95 -13.89
CA ALA A 245 -3.63 -20.93 -14.73
C ALA A 245 -4.64 -21.79 -15.49
N CYS A 246 -5.64 -22.33 -14.79
CA CYS A 246 -6.73 -23.08 -15.41
C CYS A 246 -7.56 -22.24 -16.39
N LYS A 247 -7.96 -21.03 -15.98
CA LYS A 247 -8.88 -20.19 -16.74
C LYS A 247 -8.23 -19.61 -17.99
N PHE A 248 -6.94 -19.30 -17.92
CA PHE A 248 -6.22 -18.54 -18.94
C PHE A 248 -5.01 -19.28 -19.51
N ALA A 249 -4.09 -19.79 -18.68
CA ALA A 249 -2.83 -20.36 -19.15
C ALA A 249 -3.03 -21.64 -19.95
N TYR A 250 -3.66 -22.65 -19.35
CA TYR A 250 -3.89 -23.94 -20.01
C TYR A 250 -4.95 -23.88 -21.13
N ARG A 251 -5.87 -22.91 -21.04
CA ARG A 251 -6.98 -22.79 -22.00
C ARG A 251 -6.48 -22.46 -23.41
N ASN A 252 -6.74 -23.38 -24.34
CA ASN A 252 -6.32 -23.32 -25.75
C ASN A 252 -4.79 -23.41 -25.98
N ALA A 253 -4.04 -23.92 -24.99
CA ALA A 253 -2.59 -24.09 -25.09
C ALA A 253 -2.19 -25.57 -24.97
N THR A 254 -2.61 -26.40 -25.91
CA THR A 254 -2.21 -27.82 -25.96
C THR A 254 -0.87 -28.00 -26.68
N ALA A 255 -0.16 -29.09 -26.40
CA ALA A 255 1.12 -29.37 -27.06
C ALA A 255 1.02 -29.33 -28.60
N GLY A 256 1.92 -28.58 -29.24
CA GLY A 256 2.00 -28.39 -30.68
C GLY A 256 1.24 -27.17 -31.22
N THR A 257 0.45 -26.46 -30.41
CA THR A 257 -0.29 -25.27 -30.87
C THR A 257 0.63 -24.08 -31.11
N THR A 258 0.16 -23.17 -31.96
CA THR A 258 0.75 -21.84 -32.13
C THR A 258 -0.09 -20.82 -31.38
N LEU A 259 0.54 -20.14 -30.41
CA LEU A 259 -0.03 -19.03 -29.65
C LEU A 259 0.38 -17.74 -30.36
N GLY A 260 -0.61 -16.98 -30.82
CA GLY A 260 -0.43 -15.70 -31.51
C GLY A 260 -1.24 -14.59 -30.84
N ASP A 261 -1.65 -13.57 -31.60
CA ASP A 261 -2.27 -12.35 -31.06
C ASP A 261 -3.50 -12.63 -30.19
N ASP A 262 -4.37 -13.57 -30.59
CA ASP A 262 -5.57 -13.94 -29.81
C ASP A 262 -5.21 -14.42 -28.39
N TYR A 263 -4.14 -15.22 -28.28
CA TYR A 263 -3.67 -15.70 -26.98
C TYR A 263 -2.95 -14.59 -26.21
N PHE A 264 -2.09 -13.83 -26.89
CA PHE A 264 -1.33 -12.73 -26.30
C PHE A 264 -2.25 -11.64 -25.72
N LEU A 265 -3.11 -11.04 -26.54
CA LEU A 265 -3.93 -9.88 -26.16
C LEU A 265 -4.96 -10.22 -25.08
N SER A 266 -5.41 -11.48 -25.01
CA SER A 266 -6.38 -11.90 -23.99
C SER A 266 -5.74 -12.26 -22.65
N ARG A 267 -4.42 -12.49 -22.59
CA ARG A 267 -3.69 -12.86 -21.36
C ARG A 267 -2.83 -11.74 -20.82
N MET A 268 -2.41 -10.79 -21.66
CA MET A 268 -1.62 -9.63 -21.26
C MET A 268 -2.26 -8.85 -20.08
N PRO A 269 -3.57 -8.54 -20.06
CA PRO A 269 -4.16 -7.84 -18.91
C PRO A 269 -4.14 -8.67 -17.62
N VAL A 270 -4.13 -10.00 -17.72
CA VAL A 270 -4.00 -10.88 -16.55
C VAL A 270 -2.58 -10.81 -16.01
N VAL A 271 -1.58 -10.87 -16.90
CA VAL A 271 -0.16 -10.72 -16.53
C VAL A 271 0.09 -9.36 -15.87
N GLU A 272 -0.34 -8.26 -16.48
CA GLU A 272 -0.16 -6.91 -15.90
C GLU A 272 -0.87 -6.77 -14.54
N LYS A 273 -2.07 -7.34 -14.39
CA LYS A 273 -2.80 -7.34 -13.11
C LYS A 273 -2.06 -8.15 -12.04
N ARG A 274 -1.43 -9.29 -12.39
CA ARG A 274 -0.62 -10.07 -11.45
C ARG A 274 0.67 -9.36 -11.05
N LEU A 275 1.31 -8.62 -11.95
CA LEU A 275 2.46 -7.76 -11.62
C LEU A 275 2.09 -6.63 -10.66
N ALA A 276 0.83 -6.18 -10.67
CA ALA A 276 0.32 -5.11 -9.82
C ALA A 276 -0.08 -5.51 -8.39
N GLN A 277 -0.21 -6.80 -8.07
CA GLN A 277 -0.73 -7.30 -6.79
C GLN A 277 0.29 -7.22 -5.61
N GLY A 278 1.18 -6.23 -5.63
CA GLY A 278 1.93 -5.76 -4.45
C GLY A 278 1.17 -4.61 -3.78
N PRO A 279 1.04 -4.57 -2.44
CA PRO A 279 -0.04 -3.88 -1.67
C PRO A 279 -0.06 -2.34 -1.79
N GLY A 280 -1.13 -1.63 -1.35
CA GLY A 280 -1.22 -0.14 -1.25
C GLY A 280 -2.57 0.44 -0.74
N GLU A 281 -2.56 1.25 0.35
CA GLU A 281 -3.71 1.60 1.26
C GLU A 281 -4.55 2.88 0.92
N GLY A 282 -5.60 3.17 1.74
CA GLY A 282 -6.65 4.26 1.66
C GLY A 282 -6.42 5.55 2.51
N TRP A 283 -7.31 6.58 2.41
CA TRP A 283 -7.07 8.04 2.67
C TRP A 283 -5.66 8.50 2.33
N SER A 284 -5.28 8.19 1.10
CA SER A 284 -4.03 7.47 0.87
C SER A 284 -2.78 8.11 1.47
N LYS A 285 -2.56 9.42 1.28
CA LYS A 285 -1.29 10.06 1.65
C LYS A 285 -1.33 11.58 1.57
N GLU A 286 -1.92 12.08 0.49
CA GLU A 286 -1.79 13.46 0.04
C GLU A 286 -2.47 14.43 1.02
N GLY A 287 -3.67 14.10 1.52
CA GLY A 287 -4.38 14.91 2.51
C GLY A 287 -3.60 15.09 3.81
N HIS A 288 -3.12 13.99 4.40
CA HIS A 288 -2.31 14.03 5.63
C HIS A 288 -0.98 14.76 5.45
N MET A 289 -0.29 14.51 4.32
CA MET A 289 0.96 15.22 4.02
C MET A 289 0.72 16.73 3.93
N MET A 290 -0.30 17.17 3.20
CA MET A 290 -0.61 18.59 3.06
C MET A 290 -1.02 19.23 4.39
N THR A 291 -1.91 18.60 5.15
CA THR A 291 -2.32 19.09 6.48
C THR A 291 -1.11 19.25 7.41
N CYS A 292 -0.22 18.27 7.47
CA CYS A 292 0.96 18.35 8.30
C CYS A 292 2.01 19.31 7.80
N ARG A 293 2.14 19.49 6.49
CA ARG A 293 3.05 20.45 5.89
C ARG A 293 2.64 21.88 6.23
N ILE A 294 1.37 22.22 5.99
CA ILE A 294 0.79 23.51 6.40
C ILE A 294 0.99 23.73 7.90
N ALA A 295 0.71 22.72 8.72
CA ALA A 295 0.86 22.86 10.17
C ALA A 295 2.31 23.15 10.58
N GLN A 296 3.25 22.43 9.98
CA GLN A 296 4.68 22.56 10.26
C GLN A 296 5.22 23.94 9.89
N ASP A 297 4.78 24.50 8.76
CA ASP A 297 5.20 25.82 8.28
C ASP A 297 4.62 26.97 9.13
N LEU A 298 3.57 26.71 9.92
CA LEU A 298 2.93 27.64 10.86
C LEU A 298 3.39 27.51 12.33
N LEU A 299 4.35 26.62 12.63
CA LEU A 299 4.83 26.43 14.00
C LEU A 299 5.68 27.62 14.49
N GLY A 300 5.44 28.02 15.74
CA GLY A 300 6.34 28.91 16.49
C GLY A 300 7.69 28.24 16.80
N SER A 301 8.65 29.02 17.31
CA SER A 301 10.02 28.53 17.59
C SER A 301 10.07 27.32 18.50
N GLU A 302 9.30 27.37 19.59
CA GLU A 302 9.26 26.38 20.66
C GLU A 302 8.62 25.07 20.15
N ALA A 303 7.48 25.17 19.47
CA ALA A 303 6.82 24.03 18.85
C ALA A 303 7.65 23.41 17.72
N SER A 304 8.31 24.23 16.89
CA SER A 304 9.20 23.77 15.83
C SER A 304 10.42 23.02 16.38
N GLU A 305 10.98 23.48 17.51
CA GLU A 305 12.04 22.75 18.21
C GLU A 305 11.53 21.45 18.83
N ALA A 306 10.39 21.47 19.51
CA ALA A 306 9.79 20.27 20.11
C ALA A 306 9.47 19.20 19.07
N VAL A 307 8.81 19.58 17.96
CA VAL A 307 8.50 18.67 16.84
C VAL A 307 9.78 18.07 16.27
N ARG A 308 10.82 18.88 16.01
CA ARG A 308 12.11 18.37 15.51
C ARG A 308 12.79 17.39 16.48
N ASN A 309 12.65 17.61 17.78
CA ASN A 309 13.23 16.72 18.80
C ASN A 309 12.45 15.41 18.96
N LEU A 310 11.14 15.43 18.72
CA LEU A 310 10.27 14.25 18.80
C LEU A 310 10.31 13.39 17.53
N LEU A 311 10.61 13.99 16.38
CA LEU A 311 10.73 13.27 15.12
C LEU A 311 12.02 12.46 15.05
N PRO A 312 11.98 11.25 14.47
CA PRO A 312 13.18 10.44 14.32
C PRO A 312 14.15 11.07 13.31
N PRO A 313 15.48 10.88 13.47
CA PRO A 313 16.47 11.55 12.61
C PRO A 313 16.33 11.29 11.10
N HIS A 314 15.75 10.16 10.71
CA HIS A 314 15.67 9.73 9.31
C HIS A 314 14.71 10.57 8.45
N VAL A 315 13.75 11.28 9.05
CA VAL A 315 12.86 12.20 8.33
C VAL A 315 13.39 13.63 8.23
N SER A 316 14.61 13.88 8.72
CA SER A 316 15.27 15.20 8.61
C SER A 316 14.41 16.36 9.14
N GLY A 317 13.58 16.08 10.15
CA GLY A 317 12.68 17.03 10.77
C GLY A 317 11.38 17.29 10.00
N ASP A 318 11.06 16.57 8.93
CA ASP A 318 9.80 16.69 8.19
C ASP A 318 8.68 15.89 8.86
N LEU A 319 7.66 16.59 9.40
CA LEU A 319 6.50 15.99 10.05
C LEU A 319 5.59 15.30 9.03
N SER A 320 5.44 15.88 7.82
CA SER A 320 4.54 15.37 6.79
C SER A 320 4.92 13.97 6.33
N ALA A 321 6.21 13.62 6.38
CA ALA A 321 6.74 12.31 6.06
C ALA A 321 6.21 11.16 6.93
N LEU A 322 5.70 11.46 8.14
CA LEU A 322 5.16 10.46 9.08
C LEU A 322 3.68 10.67 9.42
N CYS A 323 3.00 11.62 8.80
CA CYS A 323 1.59 11.87 9.11
C CYS A 323 0.62 10.81 8.60
N THR A 324 1.09 9.81 7.86
CA THR A 324 0.32 8.61 7.48
C THR A 324 0.65 7.41 8.35
N TRP A 325 1.57 7.54 9.31
CA TRP A 325 1.99 6.43 10.18
C TRP A 325 0.83 5.78 10.95
N PRO A 326 -0.17 6.52 11.49
CA PRO A 326 -1.30 5.91 12.18
C PRO A 326 -2.16 4.98 11.31
N ASP A 327 -2.34 5.30 10.03
CA ASP A 327 -3.03 4.40 9.10
C ASP A 327 -2.26 3.09 8.89
N GLN A 328 -0.93 3.17 8.80
CA GLN A 328 -0.09 1.97 8.61
C GLN A 328 -0.14 1.03 9.82
N ILE A 329 -0.19 1.60 11.04
CA ILE A 329 -0.07 0.82 12.28
C ILE A 329 -1.41 0.39 12.88
N ARG A 330 -2.55 1.01 12.52
CA ARG A 330 -3.88 0.63 13.05
C ARG A 330 -4.25 -0.83 12.82
N HIS A 331 -3.63 -1.47 11.84
CA HIS A 331 -3.80 -2.88 11.49
C HIS A 331 -2.88 -3.82 12.30
N TRP A 332 -1.85 -3.29 12.96
CA TRP A 332 -0.90 -4.08 13.75
C TRP A 332 -1.56 -4.55 15.05
N HIS A 333 -1.29 -5.80 15.46
CA HIS A 333 -1.85 -6.35 16.69
C HIS A 333 -1.64 -5.44 17.92
N LYS A 334 -0.46 -4.81 18.04
CA LYS A 334 -0.13 -3.88 19.13
C LYS A 334 -1.02 -2.62 19.15
N TYR A 335 -1.48 -2.17 17.99
CA TYR A 335 -2.17 -0.91 17.79
C TYR A 335 -3.59 -1.09 17.28
N ARG A 336 -4.15 -2.30 17.29
CA ARG A 336 -5.53 -2.56 16.84
C ARG A 336 -6.58 -1.70 17.55
N TRP A 337 -6.26 -1.27 18.78
CA TRP A 337 -7.07 -0.32 19.55
C TRP A 337 -7.17 1.07 18.90
N SER A 338 -6.25 1.46 18.02
CA SER A 338 -6.27 2.77 17.36
C SER A 338 -7.20 2.80 16.14
N SER A 339 -7.65 1.66 15.61
CA SER A 339 -8.50 1.63 14.41
C SER A 339 -9.79 2.45 14.50
N PRO A 340 -10.59 2.40 15.59
CA PRO A 340 -11.78 3.24 15.72
C PRO A 340 -11.45 4.72 15.96
N LEU A 341 -10.19 5.06 16.26
CA LEU A 341 -9.78 6.45 16.53
C LEU A 341 -9.66 7.31 15.26
N HIS A 342 -9.80 6.74 14.07
CA HIS A 342 -9.72 7.49 12.81
C HIS A 342 -11.05 8.14 12.40
N PHE A 343 -12.16 7.82 13.06
CA PHE A 343 -13.47 8.28 12.63
C PHE A 343 -14.45 8.44 13.78
N ILE A 344 -15.66 8.90 13.43
CA ILE A 344 -16.85 9.02 14.27
C ILE A 344 -18.03 8.53 13.44
N ASP A 345 -18.75 7.56 13.98
CA ASP A 345 -20.00 7.08 13.42
C ASP A 345 -21.16 7.87 14.02
N THR A 346 -21.84 8.67 13.20
CA THR A 346 -23.04 9.42 13.63
C THR A 346 -24.32 8.70 13.22
N PRO A 347 -25.47 8.95 13.90
CA PRO A 347 -26.74 8.38 13.52
C PRO A 347 -27.18 8.87 12.13
N ASP A 348 -27.73 7.94 11.34
CA ASP A 348 -28.18 8.20 9.97
C ASP A 348 -29.13 9.39 9.90
N ASP A 349 -28.93 10.25 8.90
CA ASP A 349 -29.74 11.44 8.61
C ASP A 349 -29.84 12.47 9.74
N ALA A 350 -29.15 12.27 10.88
CA ALA A 350 -29.20 13.19 12.01
C ALA A 350 -28.43 14.50 11.73
N CYS A 351 -27.45 14.46 10.84
CA CYS A 351 -26.57 15.57 10.47
C CYS A 351 -26.11 16.39 11.68
N SER A 352 -25.75 15.69 12.76
CA SER A 352 -25.37 16.27 14.04
C SER A 352 -24.42 15.34 14.75
N PHE A 353 -23.44 15.92 15.43
CA PHE A 353 -22.51 15.22 16.31
C PHE A 353 -22.82 15.58 17.76
N ASP A 354 -22.87 14.56 18.62
CA ASP A 354 -22.93 14.70 20.08
C ASP A 354 -21.87 13.79 20.69
N TYR A 355 -20.97 14.36 21.50
CA TYR A 355 -19.77 13.65 21.96
C TYR A 355 -20.11 12.39 22.78
N GLU A 356 -21.01 12.53 23.76
CA GLU A 356 -21.43 11.42 24.63
C GLU A 356 -22.18 10.33 23.87
N ARG A 357 -22.94 10.71 22.84
CA ARG A 357 -23.69 9.78 22.01
C ARG A 357 -22.82 9.04 21.00
N ASP A 358 -21.86 9.74 20.37
CA ASP A 358 -21.21 9.27 19.14
C ASP A 358 -19.73 8.92 19.33
N CYS A 359 -19.05 9.41 20.37
CA CYS A 359 -17.63 9.15 20.58
C CYS A 359 -17.38 7.85 21.35
N HIS A 360 -17.62 6.72 20.68
CA HIS A 360 -17.36 5.40 21.23
C HIS A 360 -16.95 4.40 20.14
N ASP A 361 -16.30 3.30 20.53
CA ASP A 361 -16.02 2.20 19.59
C ASP A 361 -17.28 1.35 19.30
N PRO A 362 -17.24 0.38 18.38
CA PRO A 362 -18.38 -0.51 18.10
C PRO A 362 -18.88 -1.35 19.29
N HIS A 363 -18.12 -1.41 20.39
CA HIS A 363 -18.50 -2.10 21.63
C HIS A 363 -19.03 -1.14 22.71
N GLY A 364 -19.11 0.16 22.41
CA GLY A 364 -19.57 1.20 23.33
C GLY A 364 -18.52 1.64 24.35
N VAL A 365 -17.23 1.43 24.09
CA VAL A 365 -16.16 2.00 24.92
C VAL A 365 -16.07 3.50 24.61
N GLU A 366 -16.41 4.33 25.59
CA GLU A 366 -16.36 5.80 25.51
C GLU A 366 -14.96 6.32 25.12
N ASP A 367 -14.92 7.52 24.53
CA ASP A 367 -13.74 8.24 24.04
C ASP A 367 -12.96 7.58 22.88
N MET A 368 -13.37 6.39 22.44
CA MET A 368 -12.70 5.63 21.37
C MET A 368 -13.16 6.08 19.96
N CYS A 369 -13.01 7.37 19.69
CA CYS A 369 -13.25 8.01 18.39
C CYS A 369 -12.18 9.08 18.11
N VAL A 370 -12.14 9.66 16.91
CA VAL A 370 -11.13 10.68 16.54
C VAL A 370 -11.14 11.92 17.44
N ALA A 371 -12.30 12.37 17.90
CA ALA A 371 -12.40 13.50 18.82
C ALA A 371 -11.83 13.18 20.22
N GLY A 372 -12.02 11.96 20.72
CA GLY A 372 -11.39 11.50 21.96
C GLY A 372 -9.89 11.28 21.80
N ALA A 373 -9.46 10.75 20.66
CA ALA A 373 -8.05 10.58 20.34
C ALA A 373 -7.29 11.91 20.35
N ILE A 374 -7.82 12.95 19.69
CA ILE A 374 -7.21 14.29 19.69
C ILE A 374 -7.06 14.83 21.11
N GLN A 375 -8.10 14.72 21.95
CA GLN A 375 -8.02 15.17 23.35
C GLN A 375 -6.94 14.41 24.12
N ASN A 376 -6.91 13.09 23.98
CA ASN A 376 -5.95 12.22 24.65
C ASN A 376 -4.51 12.56 24.25
N PHE A 377 -4.19 12.60 22.95
CA PHE A 377 -2.83 12.86 22.50
C PHE A 377 -2.38 14.31 22.71
N THR A 378 -3.33 15.27 22.70
CA THR A 378 -3.05 16.65 23.15
C THR A 378 -2.63 16.66 24.62
N SER A 379 -3.39 15.99 25.49
CA SER A 379 -3.08 15.89 26.92
C SER A 379 -1.78 15.11 27.21
N GLN A 380 -1.40 14.15 26.38
CA GLN A 380 -0.10 13.47 26.54
C GLN A 380 1.05 14.42 26.25
N LEU A 381 0.95 15.20 25.17
CA LEU A 381 2.01 16.10 24.74
C LEU A 381 2.20 17.31 25.67
N THR A 382 1.20 17.73 26.44
CA THR A 382 1.39 18.78 27.46
C THR A 382 2.41 18.39 28.53
N HIS A 383 2.63 17.09 28.78
CA HIS A 383 3.64 16.62 29.73
C HIS A 383 5.08 16.66 29.19
N TYR A 384 5.26 16.95 27.89
CA TYR A 384 6.59 17.09 27.29
C TYR A 384 7.35 18.30 27.85
N SER A 385 6.67 19.44 28.02
CA SER A 385 7.27 20.69 28.50
C SER A 385 7.57 20.69 30.00
N GLU A 386 6.83 19.90 30.78
CA GLU A 386 7.00 19.80 32.24
C GLU A 386 8.23 18.98 32.68
N GLY A 387 8.90 18.29 31.74
CA GLY A 387 9.99 17.34 32.06
C GLY A 387 9.54 16.16 32.94
N SER A 388 8.22 15.98 33.09
CA SER A 388 7.55 15.03 33.97
C SER A 388 7.18 13.73 33.26
N GLY A 389 7.80 13.44 32.11
CA GLY A 389 7.46 12.32 31.23
C GLY A 389 7.16 11.04 32.01
N ASP A 390 5.88 10.72 32.16
CA ASP A 390 5.47 9.41 32.64
C ASP A 390 6.05 8.41 31.64
N ARG A 391 6.89 7.48 32.12
CA ARG A 391 7.60 6.49 31.29
C ARG A 391 6.65 5.60 30.46
N ARG A 392 5.34 5.75 30.64
CA ARG A 392 4.28 5.04 29.92
C ARG A 392 3.92 5.64 28.56
N TYR A 393 4.15 6.93 28.32
CA TYR A 393 3.76 7.56 27.05
C TYR A 393 4.95 7.74 26.10
N ASN A 394 4.75 7.36 24.83
CA ASN A 394 5.70 7.63 23.76
C ASN A 394 5.29 8.94 23.07
N MET A 395 6.01 10.03 23.37
CA MET A 395 5.67 11.37 22.87
C MET A 395 5.80 11.49 21.35
N THR A 396 6.65 10.68 20.71
CA THR A 396 6.69 10.59 19.24
C THR A 396 5.39 9.99 18.71
N GLU A 397 4.91 8.89 19.28
CA GLU A 397 3.62 8.30 18.88
C GLU A 397 2.47 9.29 19.12
N ALA A 398 2.46 9.99 20.26
CA ALA A 398 1.45 11.00 20.56
C ALA A 398 1.44 12.14 19.54
N LEU A 399 2.62 12.64 19.12
CA LEU A 399 2.74 13.63 18.05
C LEU A 399 2.16 13.11 16.74
N LEU A 400 2.57 11.91 16.31
CA LEU A 400 2.13 11.34 15.02
C LEU A 400 0.64 11.05 15.00
N PHE A 401 0.09 10.47 16.08
CA PHE A 401 -1.35 10.26 16.22
C PHE A 401 -2.12 11.58 16.21
N LEU A 402 -1.71 12.57 16.99
CA LEU A 402 -2.37 13.88 17.01
C LEU A 402 -2.36 14.52 15.62
N SER A 403 -1.21 14.54 14.94
CA SER A 403 -1.06 15.14 13.61
C SER A 403 -1.95 14.46 12.57
N HIS A 404 -2.04 13.13 12.60
CA HIS A 404 -2.91 12.37 11.70
C HIS A 404 -4.39 12.60 11.99
N PHE A 405 -4.82 12.45 13.26
CA PHE A 405 -6.21 12.57 13.67
C PHE A 405 -6.76 13.99 13.49
N MET A 406 -5.89 15.01 13.55
CA MET A 406 -6.25 16.36 13.15
C MET A 406 -6.60 16.46 11.66
N GLY A 407 -6.00 15.64 10.79
CA GLY A 407 -6.44 15.48 9.40
C GLY A 407 -7.80 14.76 9.33
N ASP A 408 -7.92 13.62 9.99
CA ASP A 408 -9.12 12.77 9.97
C ASP A 408 -10.38 13.52 10.44
N ILE A 409 -10.32 14.23 11.56
CA ILE A 409 -11.50 14.93 12.07
C ILE A 409 -11.98 16.03 11.11
N HIS A 410 -11.11 16.56 10.25
CA HIS A 410 -11.46 17.56 9.25
C HIS A 410 -12.02 16.95 7.97
N GLN A 411 -11.84 15.65 7.80
CA GLN A 411 -12.34 14.87 6.69
C GLN A 411 -13.85 14.61 6.90
N PRO A 412 -14.74 15.19 6.06
CA PRO A 412 -16.19 15.11 6.29
C PRO A 412 -16.74 13.68 6.42
N MET A 413 -16.26 12.74 5.60
CA MET A 413 -16.70 11.35 5.58
C MET A 413 -16.13 10.50 6.73
N HIS A 414 -15.18 11.01 7.52
CA HIS A 414 -14.73 10.40 8.79
C HIS A 414 -15.64 10.78 9.94
N VAL A 415 -16.52 11.77 9.76
CA VAL A 415 -17.62 12.08 10.67
C VAL A 415 -18.92 11.88 9.90
N GLY A 416 -19.15 10.63 9.50
CA GLY A 416 -20.18 10.23 8.57
C GLY A 416 -21.29 9.39 9.22
N PHE A 417 -22.12 8.73 8.41
CA PHE A 417 -23.20 7.91 8.93
C PHE A 417 -22.74 6.50 9.23
N SER A 418 -23.30 5.94 10.30
CA SER A 418 -22.96 4.59 10.77
C SER A 418 -23.37 3.52 9.75
N SER A 419 -24.57 3.66 9.16
CA SER A 419 -25.12 2.63 8.26
C SER A 419 -24.34 2.43 6.96
N ASP A 420 -23.68 3.49 6.49
CA ASP A 420 -22.89 3.46 5.27
C ASP A 420 -21.37 3.43 5.51
N VAL A 421 -20.96 3.34 6.77
CA VAL A 421 -19.56 3.31 7.22
C VAL A 421 -18.83 4.56 6.69
N GLY A 422 -19.44 5.73 6.92
CA GLY A 422 -18.94 7.00 6.41
C GLY A 422 -18.89 7.04 4.88
N GLY A 423 -19.88 6.49 4.21
CA GLY A 423 -19.98 6.42 2.75
C GLY A 423 -19.11 5.36 2.07
N ASN A 424 -18.37 4.53 2.81
CA ASN A 424 -17.60 3.42 2.24
C ASN A 424 -18.49 2.41 1.51
N SER A 425 -19.73 2.20 1.97
CA SER A 425 -20.67 1.28 1.34
C SER A 425 -21.45 1.91 0.17
N ILE A 426 -21.36 3.23 -0.03
CA ILE A 426 -21.95 3.95 -1.17
C ILE A 426 -21.04 3.81 -2.38
N ASN A 427 -21.12 2.65 -3.03
CA ASN A 427 -20.41 2.36 -4.27
C ASN A 427 -20.92 3.23 -5.42
N LEU A 428 -20.03 3.87 -6.17
CA LEU A 428 -20.35 4.78 -7.27
C LEU A 428 -19.24 4.78 -8.33
N ARG A 429 -19.27 5.73 -9.25
CA ARG A 429 -18.19 5.98 -10.22
C ARG A 429 -17.65 7.40 -10.06
N TRP A 430 -16.33 7.53 -10.02
CA TRP A 430 -15.64 8.81 -10.17
C TRP A 430 -15.15 8.93 -11.62
N PHE A 431 -15.75 9.84 -12.39
CA PHE A 431 -15.60 9.92 -13.84
C PHE A 431 -15.76 8.53 -14.50
N ARG A 432 -14.68 7.98 -15.07
CA ARG A 432 -14.68 6.70 -15.79
C ARG A 432 -14.38 5.49 -14.89
N ARG A 433 -13.90 5.71 -13.67
CA ARG A 433 -13.53 4.64 -12.72
C ARG A 433 -14.63 4.36 -11.71
N LYS A 434 -14.63 3.16 -11.14
CA LYS A 434 -15.49 2.80 -9.99
C LYS A 434 -14.77 3.25 -8.71
N SER A 435 -15.52 3.77 -7.76
CA SER A 435 -15.04 4.26 -6.46
C SER A 435 -16.16 4.07 -5.42
N ASN A 436 -15.99 4.59 -4.21
CA ASN A 436 -17.06 4.75 -3.24
C ASN A 436 -17.07 6.21 -2.72
N LEU A 437 -18.16 6.64 -2.08
CA LEU A 437 -18.30 8.04 -1.69
C LEU A 437 -17.24 8.48 -0.68
N HIS A 438 -16.86 7.62 0.27
CA HIS A 438 -15.74 7.90 1.18
C HIS A 438 -14.49 8.20 0.36
N HIS A 439 -14.10 7.25 -0.49
CA HIS A 439 -12.89 7.33 -1.33
C HIS A 439 -12.86 8.54 -2.29
N VAL A 440 -14.04 9.01 -2.71
CA VAL A 440 -14.11 10.24 -3.52
C VAL A 440 -13.62 11.45 -2.74
N TRP A 441 -14.05 11.56 -1.49
CA TRP A 441 -13.55 12.58 -0.60
C TRP A 441 -12.10 12.26 -0.24
N ASP A 442 -11.72 10.96 -0.13
CA ASP A 442 -10.37 10.50 0.27
C ASP A 442 -9.25 11.23 -0.40
N ARG A 443 -9.45 11.20 -1.70
CA ARG A 443 -8.34 11.04 -2.59
C ARG A 443 -8.77 11.51 -3.95
N ASP A 444 -9.94 11.08 -4.42
CA ASP A 444 -10.28 11.30 -5.82
C ASP A 444 -10.42 12.80 -6.15
N ILE A 445 -11.00 13.60 -5.26
CA ILE A 445 -11.07 15.05 -5.44
C ILE A 445 -9.66 15.66 -5.44
N VAL A 446 -8.79 15.28 -4.50
CA VAL A 446 -7.42 15.81 -4.40
C VAL A 446 -6.58 15.42 -5.62
N LEU A 447 -6.56 14.15 -5.98
CA LEU A 447 -5.81 13.65 -7.14
C LEU A 447 -6.30 14.23 -8.46
N THR A 448 -7.62 14.44 -8.59
CA THR A 448 -8.18 15.10 -9.79
C THR A 448 -7.72 16.54 -9.85
N ALA A 449 -7.75 17.27 -8.73
CA ALA A 449 -7.24 18.65 -8.69
C ALA A 449 -5.75 18.72 -9.03
N LEU A 450 -4.93 17.85 -8.43
CA LEU A 450 -3.50 17.74 -8.71
C LEU A 450 -3.24 17.48 -10.20
N ALA A 451 -3.95 16.53 -10.80
CA ALA A 451 -3.79 16.19 -12.20
C ALA A 451 -4.26 17.28 -13.17
N ASP A 452 -5.39 17.93 -12.88
CA ASP A 452 -6.04 18.87 -13.79
C ASP A 452 -5.43 20.28 -13.72
N TYR A 453 -4.95 20.71 -12.54
CA TYR A 453 -4.54 22.09 -12.31
C TYR A 453 -3.08 22.27 -11.91
N TYR A 454 -2.42 21.22 -11.39
CA TYR A 454 -1.11 21.36 -10.73
C TYR A 454 -0.04 20.42 -11.32
N GLU A 455 -0.24 19.84 -12.50
CA GLU A 455 0.74 18.93 -13.14
C GLU A 455 1.14 17.73 -12.25
N LYS A 456 0.27 17.35 -11.32
CA LYS A 456 0.50 16.35 -10.25
C LYS A 456 1.57 16.76 -9.22
N ASP A 457 1.89 18.04 -9.13
CA ASP A 457 2.79 18.61 -8.14
C ASP A 457 2.00 19.06 -6.90
N MET A 458 2.33 18.47 -5.75
CA MET A 458 1.69 18.78 -4.48
C MET A 458 2.14 20.13 -3.92
N GLU A 459 3.37 20.55 -4.19
CA GLU A 459 3.90 21.81 -3.68
C GLU A 459 3.15 22.99 -4.28
N LEU A 460 2.81 22.93 -5.57
CA LEU A 460 2.00 23.97 -6.22
C LEU A 460 0.58 24.07 -5.65
N LEU A 461 -0.04 22.93 -5.31
CA LEU A 461 -1.35 22.93 -4.66
C LEU A 461 -1.26 23.50 -3.22
N LEU A 462 -0.19 23.16 -2.50
CA LEU A 462 0.08 23.69 -1.17
C LEU A 462 0.27 25.20 -1.19
N GLU A 463 1.09 25.73 -2.08
CA GLU A 463 1.29 27.18 -2.27
C GLU A 463 -0.03 27.91 -2.51
N ASP A 464 -0.93 27.33 -3.32
CA ASP A 464 -2.26 27.89 -3.58
C ASP A 464 -3.18 27.84 -2.34
N ILE A 465 -3.13 26.77 -1.56
CA ILE A 465 -3.87 26.65 -0.30
C ILE A 465 -3.37 27.70 0.71
N GLU A 466 -2.05 27.83 0.85
CA GLU A 466 -1.38 28.80 1.73
C GLU A 466 -1.68 30.24 1.34
N GLY A 467 -1.61 30.57 0.05
CA GLY A 467 -1.99 31.88 -0.45
C GLY A 467 -3.44 32.22 -0.12
N ASN A 468 -4.35 31.24 -0.19
CA ASN A 468 -5.77 31.46 0.10
C ASN A 468 -6.06 31.77 1.57
N PHE A 469 -5.37 31.16 2.53
CA PHE A 469 -5.55 31.48 3.96
C PHE A 469 -4.64 32.59 4.49
N THR A 470 -3.56 32.94 3.78
CA THR A 470 -2.67 34.04 4.18
C THR A 470 -3.20 35.39 3.71
N ASP A 471 -3.46 35.52 2.40
CA ASP A 471 -3.82 36.79 1.76
C ASP A 471 -5.09 36.71 0.87
N GLY A 472 -5.66 35.50 0.73
CA GLY A 472 -6.77 35.23 -0.17
C GLY A 472 -8.13 35.15 0.50
N ILE A 473 -9.00 34.30 -0.07
CA ILE A 473 -10.43 34.23 0.27
C ILE A 473 -10.72 33.72 1.70
N TRP A 474 -9.74 33.10 2.36
CA TRP A 474 -9.88 32.57 3.72
C TRP A 474 -9.11 33.38 4.77
N ALA A 475 -8.37 34.42 4.38
CA ALA A 475 -7.56 35.22 5.30
C ALA A 475 -8.38 35.79 6.48
N SER A 476 -9.62 36.22 6.24
CA SER A 476 -10.49 36.71 7.32
C SER A 476 -11.06 35.60 8.22
N ASP A 477 -11.05 34.34 7.75
CA ASP A 477 -11.61 33.19 8.47
C ASP A 477 -10.59 32.56 9.43
N VAL A 478 -9.28 32.72 9.20
CA VAL A 478 -8.19 32.07 9.97
C VAL A 478 -8.31 32.32 11.47
N THR A 479 -8.53 33.57 11.90
CA THR A 479 -8.69 33.89 13.34
C THR A 479 -9.84 33.12 13.98
N SER A 480 -10.90 32.80 13.22
CA SER A 480 -12.01 31.98 13.70
C SER A 480 -11.68 30.48 13.74
N TRP A 481 -10.75 30.03 12.89
CA TRP A 481 -10.26 28.65 12.89
C TRP A 481 -9.35 28.38 14.09
N GLU A 482 -8.51 29.35 14.44
CA GLU A 482 -7.58 29.32 15.59
C GLU A 482 -8.26 29.64 16.93
N HIS A 483 -9.48 30.17 16.91
CA HIS A 483 -10.21 30.40 18.14
C HIS A 483 -10.68 29.07 18.74
N CYS A 484 -10.08 28.74 19.87
CA CYS A 484 -10.30 27.54 20.64
C CYS A 484 -10.16 27.87 22.13
N ASP A 485 -11.19 27.66 22.94
CA ASP A 485 -11.15 27.97 24.37
C ASP A 485 -10.59 26.77 25.17
N ASP A 486 -11.21 25.61 24.99
CA ASP A 486 -10.76 24.33 25.54
C ASP A 486 -10.81 23.25 24.45
N ILE A 487 -9.93 22.25 24.55
CA ILE A 487 -9.76 21.25 23.50
C ILE A 487 -11.04 20.42 23.25
N HIS A 488 -11.86 20.18 24.29
CA HIS A 488 -13.10 19.42 24.19
C HIS A 488 -14.16 20.16 23.34
N SER A 489 -14.37 21.44 23.62
CA SER A 489 -15.24 22.30 22.82
C SER A 489 -14.77 22.39 21.37
N CYS A 490 -13.45 22.40 21.13
CA CYS A 490 -12.89 22.53 19.80
C CYS A 490 -13.03 21.27 18.95
N VAL A 491 -12.70 20.08 19.48
CA VAL A 491 -12.90 18.83 18.73
C VAL A 491 -14.39 18.61 18.44
N THR A 492 -15.27 19.01 19.35
CA THR A 492 -16.72 18.97 19.13
C THR A 492 -17.13 19.90 17.99
N LYS A 493 -16.64 21.14 17.97
CA LYS A 493 -16.87 22.08 16.86
C LYS A 493 -16.36 21.51 15.52
N TRP A 494 -15.17 20.93 15.49
CA TRP A 494 -14.58 20.41 14.26
C TRP A 494 -15.33 19.20 13.71
N ALA A 495 -15.77 18.30 14.59
CA ALA A 495 -16.64 17.18 14.22
C ALA A 495 -18.01 17.66 13.71
N VAL A 496 -18.65 18.62 14.39
CA VAL A 496 -19.91 19.25 13.93
C VAL A 496 -19.75 19.85 12.54
N GLU A 497 -18.65 20.59 12.29
CA GLU A 497 -18.36 21.12 10.96
C GLU A 497 -18.20 20.01 9.90
N SER A 498 -17.56 18.90 10.24
CA SER A 498 -17.36 17.77 9.32
C SER A 498 -18.67 17.08 8.96
N ILE A 499 -19.54 16.75 9.93
CA ILE A 499 -20.86 16.16 9.64
C ILE A 499 -21.77 17.13 8.89
N ASP A 500 -21.70 18.43 9.18
CA ASP A 500 -22.41 19.46 8.42
C ASP A 500 -21.97 19.49 6.95
N VAL A 501 -20.66 19.39 6.70
CA VAL A 501 -20.11 19.32 5.35
C VAL A 501 -20.51 18.00 4.67
N ALA A 502 -20.45 16.87 5.39
CA ALA A 502 -20.84 15.58 4.86
C ALA A 502 -22.30 15.61 4.37
N CYS A 503 -23.22 16.11 5.19
CA CYS A 503 -24.63 16.23 4.81
C CYS A 503 -24.89 17.25 3.70
N LYS A 504 -24.25 18.43 3.77
CA LYS A 504 -24.51 19.54 2.84
C LYS A 504 -23.87 19.32 1.47
N TYR A 505 -22.71 18.67 1.42
CA TYR A 505 -21.90 18.55 0.21
C TYR A 505 -21.68 17.10 -0.21
N ALA A 506 -21.29 16.22 0.72
CA ALA A 506 -20.85 14.87 0.39
C ALA A 506 -22.00 13.96 -0.04
N TYR A 507 -22.96 13.70 0.86
CA TYR A 507 -24.15 12.89 0.57
C TYR A 507 -25.12 13.60 -0.38
N LYS A 508 -25.06 14.94 -0.45
CA LYS A 508 -26.07 15.74 -1.17
C LYS A 508 -26.09 15.44 -2.66
N GLY A 509 -27.17 14.77 -3.09
CA GLY A 509 -27.42 14.46 -4.50
C GLY A 509 -26.63 13.25 -5.01
N VAL A 510 -26.07 12.44 -4.13
CA VAL A 510 -25.37 11.20 -4.48
C VAL A 510 -26.33 10.03 -4.25
N GLU A 511 -26.44 9.17 -5.26
CA GLU A 511 -27.12 7.87 -5.15
C GLU A 511 -26.11 6.76 -5.50
N ALA A 512 -26.21 5.61 -4.84
CA ALA A 512 -25.34 4.48 -5.14
C ALA A 512 -25.45 4.05 -6.61
N GLY A 513 -24.31 3.77 -7.24
CA GLY A 513 -24.20 3.38 -8.65
C GLY A 513 -24.19 4.53 -9.66
N THR A 514 -24.36 5.78 -9.20
CA THR A 514 -24.24 6.97 -10.05
C THR A 514 -22.78 7.28 -10.43
N THR A 515 -22.60 8.14 -11.43
CA THR A 515 -21.29 8.69 -11.79
C THR A 515 -21.19 10.14 -11.31
N LEU A 516 -20.23 10.41 -10.44
CA LEU A 516 -19.78 11.74 -10.06
C LEU A 516 -18.65 12.17 -11.01
N SER A 517 -18.75 13.36 -11.59
CA SER A 517 -17.79 13.90 -12.55
C SER A 517 -17.62 15.41 -12.32
N ASP A 518 -17.42 16.20 -13.39
CA ASP A 518 -17.12 17.64 -13.33
C ASP A 518 -18.06 18.44 -12.41
N ASP A 519 -19.38 18.25 -12.48
CA ASP A 519 -20.33 19.02 -11.66
C ASP A 519 -20.10 18.80 -10.15
N TYR A 520 -19.83 17.55 -9.76
CA TYR A 520 -19.55 17.21 -8.37
C TYR A 520 -18.15 17.68 -7.98
N PHE A 521 -17.14 17.39 -8.81
CA PHE A 521 -15.76 17.79 -8.60
C PHE A 521 -15.61 19.29 -8.41
N ASN A 522 -16.06 20.09 -9.38
CA ASN A 522 -15.88 21.55 -9.37
C ASN A 522 -16.56 22.22 -8.17
N SER A 523 -17.67 21.65 -7.69
CA SER A 523 -18.42 22.22 -6.57
C SER A 523 -17.92 21.77 -5.19
N ARG A 524 -17.21 20.64 -5.10
CA ARG A 524 -16.73 20.07 -3.83
C ARG A 524 -15.22 20.25 -3.62
N MET A 525 -14.44 20.41 -4.70
CA MET A 525 -13.00 20.66 -4.61
C MET A 525 -12.65 21.84 -3.68
N PRO A 526 -13.28 23.03 -3.79
CA PRO A 526 -12.98 24.13 -2.87
C PRO A 526 -13.30 23.82 -1.40
N VAL A 527 -14.27 22.93 -1.16
CA VAL A 527 -14.64 22.48 0.20
C VAL A 527 -13.56 21.57 0.77
N VAL A 528 -13.07 20.60 -0.01
CA VAL A 528 -11.96 19.72 0.37
C VAL A 528 -10.70 20.53 0.68
N MET A 529 -10.32 21.48 -0.19
CA MET A 529 -9.14 22.32 0.05
C MET A 529 -9.28 23.18 1.31
N LYS A 530 -10.49 23.70 1.59
CA LYS A 530 -10.77 24.42 2.83
C LYS A 530 -10.60 23.53 4.07
N ARG A 531 -11.05 22.26 4.02
CA ARG A 531 -10.89 21.33 5.15
C ARG A 531 -9.43 20.97 5.41
N ILE A 532 -8.63 20.77 4.36
CA ILE A 532 -7.17 20.54 4.47
C ILE A 532 -6.50 21.75 5.14
N ALA A 533 -6.83 22.97 4.70
CA ALA A 533 -6.32 24.21 5.29
C ALA A 533 -6.70 24.35 6.76
N GLN A 534 -7.97 24.10 7.10
CA GLN A 534 -8.47 24.13 8.48
C GLN A 534 -7.73 23.13 9.36
N GLY A 535 -7.54 21.89 8.88
CA GLY A 535 -6.78 20.86 9.58
C GLY A 535 -5.35 21.31 9.89
N GLY A 536 -4.65 21.88 8.91
CA GLY A 536 -3.27 22.35 9.08
C GLY A 536 -3.15 23.53 10.04
N VAL A 537 -3.97 24.57 9.87
CA VAL A 537 -4.02 25.74 10.75
C VAL A 537 -4.34 25.34 12.19
N ARG A 538 -5.33 24.45 12.39
CA ARG A 538 -5.73 24.01 13.74
C ARG A 538 -4.70 23.09 14.36
N LEU A 539 -4.03 22.23 13.60
CA LEU A 539 -2.93 21.41 14.11
C LEU A 539 -1.77 22.30 14.58
N ALA A 540 -1.38 23.30 13.79
CA ALA A 540 -0.37 24.28 14.22
C ALA A 540 -0.78 25.00 15.50
N MET A 541 -2.02 25.48 15.57
CA MET A 541 -2.56 26.13 16.77
C MET A 541 -2.49 25.22 18.00
N VAL A 542 -2.88 23.94 17.90
CA VAL A 542 -2.79 23.00 19.03
C VAL A 542 -1.33 22.79 19.44
N LEU A 543 -0.43 22.50 18.50
CA LEU A 543 0.99 22.25 18.80
C LEU A 543 1.69 23.48 19.40
N ASN A 544 1.37 24.68 18.89
CA ASN A 544 1.89 25.94 19.43
C ASN A 544 1.46 26.16 20.88
N ARG A 545 0.21 25.85 21.23
CA ARG A 545 -0.27 25.97 22.63
C ARG A 545 0.29 24.90 23.56
N VAL A 546 0.49 23.69 23.05
CA VAL A 546 1.03 22.56 23.81
C VAL A 546 2.50 22.74 24.14
N PHE A 547 3.29 23.29 23.20
CA PHE A 547 4.74 23.47 23.36
C PHE A 547 5.17 24.91 23.67
N GLY A 548 4.26 25.89 23.59
CA GLY A 548 4.51 27.31 23.86
C GLY A 548 4.57 27.67 25.36
N GLU A 549 4.69 28.97 25.65
CA GLU A 549 4.83 29.44 27.04
C GLU A 549 3.52 29.27 27.86
N PRO A 550 3.60 29.12 29.20
CA PRO A 550 2.46 28.73 30.05
C PRO A 550 1.24 29.66 30.04
N ASP A 551 1.37 30.90 29.58
CA ASP A 551 0.26 31.86 29.49
C ASP A 551 -0.65 31.62 28.26
N GLU A 552 -0.33 30.65 27.38
CA GLU A 552 -1.12 30.25 26.19
C GLU A 552 -1.70 28.82 26.25
N GLY A 553 -1.53 28.10 27.36
CA GLY A 553 -1.95 26.69 27.50
C GLY A 553 -3.46 26.49 27.65
N PHE A 554 -3.95 25.29 27.32
CA PHE A 554 -5.33 24.88 27.58
C PHE A 554 -5.57 24.76 29.09
N ALA A 555 -6.65 25.38 29.61
CA ALA A 555 -7.04 25.20 31.00
C ALA A 555 -7.37 23.72 31.27
N THR A 556 -6.67 23.10 32.22
CA THR A 556 -6.96 21.72 32.65
C THR A 556 -8.37 21.63 33.26
N PRO A 557 -9.21 20.67 32.84
CA PRO A 557 -10.46 20.39 33.53
C PRO A 557 -10.18 19.94 34.97
N THR A 558 -10.84 20.55 35.95
CA THR A 558 -10.81 20.17 37.37
C THR A 558 -11.71 19.00 37.70
#